data_AF-A0A9D0VLJ4-F1
#
_entry.id   AF-A0A9D0VLJ4-F1
#
_cell.length_a   1.000
_cell.length_b   1.000
_cell.length_c   1.000
_cell.angle_alpha   90.00
_cell.angle_beta   90.00
_cell.angle_gamma   90.00
#
_symmetry.space_group_name_H-M   'P 1'
#
loop_
_entity.id
_entity.type
_entity.pdbx_description
1 polymer ?
#
loop_
_entity_poly.entity_id
_entity_poly.type
_entity_poly.pdbx_seq_one_letter_code
_entity_poly.pdbx_strand_id
1 'polypeptide(L)'
;MDDFSTEVWLWWWGMAAIGLLSLVLWAVSAWSVLRRSEPAQAILRYRRWQLLLSAGCVLGCASGSFVLWADVQRLSSIDGLSANVLVGRTIATVAEVMFVAQWALLLGFLSRRAGSGSGLVLSRALVLLILAAETCSWYAVLTTNDLGNALAGSIQAATVALLMLGLVALYRSAEAPLRRFLQLALGLGVACVLFLATVDVPMSLSRWWADQAAGRTYPSLSEGLSDAMRRTVGGRWAGWRDEILWMSLYFSSAAWVSLALIHLPRLPEETRGRRG
;
A
#
# COMPACT_ATOMS: atom_id res chain seq x y z
N MET A 1 -8.09 26.77 14.17
CA MET A 1 -7.29 26.32 13.01
C MET A 1 -5.95 27.08 12.97
N ASP A 2 -5.45 27.54 14.13
CA ASP A 2 -4.41 28.58 14.24
C ASP A 2 -3.05 28.08 14.76
N ASP A 3 -2.83 26.77 14.85
CA ASP A 3 -1.61 26.18 15.46
C ASP A 3 -0.83 25.25 14.52
N PHE A 4 -0.98 25.43 13.21
CA PHE A 4 -0.18 24.71 12.20
C PHE A 4 1.04 25.56 11.80
N SER A 5 2.24 24.99 11.91
CA SER A 5 3.43 25.68 11.37
C SER A 5 3.35 25.79 9.85
N THR A 6 3.96 26.84 9.29
CA THR A 6 4.00 27.07 7.83
C THR A 6 4.56 25.87 7.06
N GLU A 7 5.48 25.13 7.67
CA GLU A 7 6.10 23.92 7.11
C GLU A 7 5.08 22.79 6.95
N VAL A 8 4.27 22.52 7.98
CA VAL A 8 3.19 21.51 7.91
C VAL A 8 2.15 21.92 6.87
N TRP A 9 1.82 23.21 6.78
CA TRP A 9 0.89 23.73 5.76
C TRP A 9 1.38 23.52 4.33
N LEU A 10 2.65 23.83 4.06
CA LEU A 10 3.26 23.62 2.73
C LEU A 10 3.31 22.14 2.36
N TRP A 11 3.71 21.29 3.32
CA TRP A 11 3.71 19.85 3.13
C TRP A 11 2.31 19.31 2.85
N TRP A 12 1.31 19.72 3.64
CA TRP A 12 -0.08 19.29 3.46
C TRP A 12 -0.64 19.69 2.08
N TRP A 13 -0.42 20.93 1.63
CA TRP A 13 -0.81 21.35 0.27
C TRP A 13 -0.12 20.55 -0.82
N GLY A 14 1.17 20.23 -0.65
CA GLY A 14 1.92 19.37 -1.56
C GLY A 14 1.29 17.98 -1.66
N MET A 15 0.95 17.38 -0.52
CA MET A 15 0.28 16.08 -0.47
C MET A 15 -1.10 16.14 -1.12
N ALA A 16 -1.91 17.15 -0.81
CA ALA A 16 -3.23 17.34 -1.41
C ALA A 16 -3.14 17.46 -2.95
N ALA A 17 -2.14 18.16 -3.47
CA ALA A 17 -1.89 18.25 -4.91
C ALA A 17 -1.52 16.90 -5.53
N ILE A 18 -0.67 16.10 -4.87
CA ILE A 18 -0.32 14.74 -5.30
C ILE A 18 -1.54 13.82 -5.29
N GLY A 19 -2.38 13.91 -4.25
CA GLY A 19 -3.62 13.16 -4.14
C GLY A 19 -4.59 13.50 -5.28
N LEU A 20 -4.78 14.80 -5.56
CA LEU A 20 -5.61 15.27 -6.67
C LEU A 20 -5.07 14.80 -8.03
N LEU A 21 -3.75 14.93 -8.25
CA LEU A 21 -3.11 14.44 -9.47
C LEU A 21 -3.34 12.93 -9.66
N SER A 22 -3.21 12.15 -8.58
CA SER A 22 -3.41 10.70 -8.63
C SER A 22 -4.85 10.33 -8.99
N LEU A 23 -5.85 11.06 -8.47
CA LEU A 23 -7.26 10.90 -8.84
C LEU A 23 -7.51 11.23 -10.31
N VAL A 24 -6.94 12.33 -10.81
CA VAL A 24 -7.06 12.73 -12.22
C VAL A 24 -6.43 11.67 -13.13
N LEU A 25 -5.22 11.21 -12.80
CA LEU A 25 -4.53 10.16 -13.56
C LEU A 25 -5.31 8.84 -13.53
N TRP A 26 -5.95 8.50 -12.42
CA TRP A 26 -6.83 7.33 -12.35
C TRP A 26 -8.06 7.48 -13.26
N ALA A 27 -8.73 8.64 -13.24
CA ALA A 27 -9.89 8.91 -14.09
C ALA A 27 -9.53 8.84 -15.59
N VAL A 28 -8.39 9.40 -15.98
CA VAL A 28 -7.86 9.30 -17.36
C VAL A 28 -7.54 7.84 -17.71
N SER A 29 -6.96 7.09 -16.78
CA SER A 29 -6.65 5.66 -16.95
C SER A 29 -7.92 4.83 -17.12
N ALA A 30 -8.95 5.09 -16.31
CA ALA A 30 -10.25 4.45 -16.40
C ALA A 30 -10.89 4.71 -17.77
N TRP A 31 -10.91 5.97 -18.20
CA TRP A 31 -11.43 6.36 -19.51
C TRP A 31 -10.68 5.67 -20.66
N SER A 32 -9.34 5.62 -20.59
CA SER A 32 -8.52 4.92 -21.58
C SER A 32 -8.84 3.42 -21.64
N VAL A 33 -8.93 2.74 -20.50
CA VAL A 33 -9.21 1.29 -20.44
C VAL A 33 -10.63 0.98 -20.92
N LEU A 34 -11.62 1.80 -20.58
CA LEU A 34 -13.01 1.60 -21.00
C LEU A 34 -13.20 1.83 -22.50
N ARG A 35 -12.36 2.64 -23.14
CA ARG A 35 -12.39 2.89 -24.60
C ARG A 35 -11.55 1.91 -25.42
N ARG A 36 -10.71 1.10 -24.78
CA ARG A 36 -9.87 0.13 -25.48
C ARG A 36 -10.69 -1.10 -25.86
N SER A 37 -10.67 -1.43 -27.15
CA SER A 37 -11.08 -2.74 -27.64
C SER A 37 -9.91 -3.71 -27.48
N GLU A 38 -10.04 -4.68 -26.57
CA GLU A 38 -9.06 -5.75 -26.40
C GLU A 38 -9.58 -7.04 -27.07
N PRO A 39 -8.79 -7.70 -27.93
CA PRO A 39 -9.27 -8.85 -28.70
C PRO A 39 -9.52 -10.08 -27.82
N ALA A 40 -8.76 -10.25 -26.72
CA ALA A 40 -8.89 -11.39 -25.82
C ALA A 40 -9.67 -11.04 -24.54
N GLN A 41 -10.75 -11.79 -24.27
CA GLN A 41 -11.59 -11.63 -23.07
C GLN A 41 -10.79 -11.75 -21.76
N ALA A 42 -9.78 -12.62 -21.72
CA ALA A 42 -8.93 -12.80 -20.54
C ALA A 42 -8.11 -11.55 -20.20
N ILE A 43 -7.60 -10.84 -21.22
CA ILE A 43 -6.83 -9.60 -21.07
C ILE A 43 -7.76 -8.46 -20.62
N LEU A 44 -8.95 -8.37 -21.21
CA LEU A 44 -9.96 -7.39 -20.80
C LEU A 44 -10.36 -7.57 -19.34
N ARG A 45 -10.62 -8.82 -18.91
CA ARG A 45 -10.94 -9.14 -17.51
C ARG A 45 -9.80 -8.76 -16.57
N TYR A 46 -8.55 -9.09 -16.93
CA TYR A 46 -7.37 -8.69 -16.16
C TYR A 46 -7.29 -7.16 -15.98
N ARG A 47 -7.43 -6.39 -17.06
CA ARG A 47 -7.39 -4.92 -17.01
C ARG A 47 -8.51 -4.33 -16.16
N ARG A 48 -9.74 -4.86 -16.25
CA ARG A 48 -10.87 -4.41 -15.44
C ARG A 48 -10.64 -4.64 -13.94
N TRP A 49 -10.09 -5.79 -13.57
CA TRP A 49 -9.72 -6.05 -12.18
C TRP A 49 -8.57 -5.16 -11.71
N GLN A 50 -7.54 -4.95 -12.53
CA GLN A 50 -6.48 -3.98 -12.20
C GLN A 50 -7.04 -2.58 -11.98
N LEU A 51 -7.97 -2.13 -12.83
CA LEU A 51 -8.62 -0.83 -12.69
C LEU A 51 -9.44 -0.75 -11.39
N LEU A 52 -10.24 -1.76 -11.07
CA LEU A 52 -11.04 -1.79 -9.85
C LEU A 52 -10.17 -1.79 -8.58
N LEU A 53 -9.13 -2.62 -8.56
CA LEU A 53 -8.20 -2.69 -7.42
C LEU A 53 -7.41 -1.39 -7.26
N SER A 54 -6.96 -0.79 -8.37
CA SER A 54 -6.28 0.51 -8.32
C SER A 54 -7.18 1.63 -7.79
N ALA A 55 -8.50 1.54 -7.99
CA ALA A 55 -9.43 2.55 -7.51
C ALA A 55 -9.35 2.68 -5.99
N GLY A 56 -9.38 1.57 -5.24
CA GLY A 56 -9.31 1.65 -3.79
C GLY A 56 -7.93 2.03 -3.27
N CYS A 57 -6.84 1.62 -3.94
CA CYS A 57 -5.50 2.07 -3.57
C CYS A 57 -5.33 3.59 -3.78
N VAL A 58 -5.73 4.11 -4.95
CA VAL A 58 -5.64 5.56 -5.26
C VAL A 58 -6.58 6.38 -4.38
N LEU A 59 -7.82 5.91 -4.16
CA LEU A 59 -8.76 6.59 -3.26
C LEU A 59 -8.21 6.62 -1.83
N GLY A 60 -7.66 5.51 -1.33
CA GLY A 60 -7.06 5.49 0.01
C GLY A 60 -5.86 6.43 0.13
N CYS A 61 -4.97 6.44 -0.86
CA CYS A 61 -3.83 7.37 -0.89
C CYS A 61 -4.28 8.84 -0.96
N ALA A 62 -5.30 9.14 -1.76
CA ALA A 62 -5.87 10.48 -1.86
C ALA A 62 -6.54 10.90 -0.55
N SER A 63 -7.29 10.01 0.10
CA SER A 63 -7.88 10.26 1.42
C SER A 63 -6.81 10.59 2.47
N GLY A 64 -5.72 9.82 2.52
CA GLY A 64 -4.57 10.10 3.41
C GLY A 64 -3.78 11.35 3.05
N SER A 65 -3.85 11.80 1.80
CA SER A 65 -3.25 13.06 1.35
C SER A 65 -4.08 14.30 1.75
N PHE A 66 -5.41 14.15 1.82
CA PHE A 66 -6.31 15.23 2.25
C PHE A 66 -6.47 15.28 3.76
N VAL A 67 -6.57 14.12 4.42
CA VAL A 67 -6.67 13.99 5.87
C VAL A 67 -5.45 13.23 6.34
N LEU A 68 -4.45 13.95 6.85
CA LEU A 68 -3.25 13.33 7.39
C LEU A 68 -3.61 12.73 8.75
N TRP A 69 -3.36 11.43 8.91
CA TRP A 69 -3.54 10.69 10.17
C TRP A 69 -2.18 10.15 10.65
N ALA A 70 -1.90 10.30 11.94
CA ALA A 70 -0.87 9.52 12.63
C ALA A 70 -1.55 8.59 13.65
N ASP A 71 -1.80 7.35 13.24
CA ASP A 71 -2.73 6.42 13.92
C ASP A 71 -2.34 6.10 15.37
N VAL A 72 -1.05 5.95 15.64
CA VAL A 72 -0.51 5.62 16.98
C VAL A 72 -0.49 6.85 17.89
N GLN A 73 -0.20 8.03 17.34
CA GLN A 73 -0.14 9.28 18.11
C GLN A 73 -1.51 9.97 18.24
N ARG A 74 -2.58 9.38 17.67
CA ARG A 74 -3.94 9.93 17.65
C ARG A 74 -4.01 11.37 17.10
N LEU A 75 -3.13 11.70 16.14
CA LEU A 75 -3.07 13.02 15.50
C LEU A 75 -3.86 13.03 14.20
N SER A 76 -4.58 14.12 13.96
CA SER A 76 -5.30 14.37 12.71
C SER A 76 -5.12 15.80 12.24
N SER A 77 -5.06 16.01 10.92
CA SER A 77 -4.91 17.36 10.36
C SER A 77 -6.19 18.22 10.36
N ILE A 78 -7.37 17.58 10.37
CA ILE A 78 -8.67 18.25 10.25
C ILE A 78 -9.61 17.81 11.37
N ASP A 79 -10.46 18.73 11.84
CA ASP A 79 -11.60 18.43 12.70
C ASP A 79 -12.80 17.88 11.90
N GLY A 80 -13.03 16.56 11.88
CA GLY A 80 -14.24 15.96 11.30
C GLY A 80 -14.46 14.48 11.66
N LEU A 81 -15.64 13.91 11.37
CA LEU A 81 -15.91 12.47 11.56
C LEU A 81 -14.97 11.58 10.73
N SER A 82 -14.48 12.10 9.61
CA SER A 82 -13.44 11.53 8.76
C SER A 82 -12.04 11.50 9.41
N ALA A 83 -11.84 12.19 10.55
CA ALA A 83 -10.59 12.20 11.31
C ALA A 83 -10.48 11.05 12.34
N ASN A 84 -11.44 10.12 12.35
CA ASN A 84 -11.41 8.98 13.26
C ASN A 84 -10.30 8.00 12.83
N VAL A 85 -9.45 7.59 13.78
CA VAL A 85 -8.36 6.65 13.55
C VAL A 85 -8.88 5.32 12.99
N LEU A 86 -10.07 4.88 13.39
CA LEU A 86 -10.70 3.68 12.84
C LEU A 86 -11.02 3.83 11.35
N VAL A 87 -11.45 5.02 10.92
CA VAL A 87 -11.74 5.31 9.51
C VAL A 87 -10.44 5.35 8.72
N GLY A 88 -9.42 6.06 9.22
CA GLY A 88 -8.08 6.11 8.63
C GLY A 88 -7.49 4.72 8.43
N ARG A 89 -7.42 3.92 9.50
CA ARG A 89 -6.91 2.55 9.45
C ARG A 89 -7.73 1.64 8.55
N THR A 90 -9.07 1.77 8.51
CA THR A 90 -9.91 0.99 7.59
C THR A 90 -9.60 1.33 6.13
N ILE A 91 -9.48 2.62 5.81
CA ILE A 91 -9.13 3.07 4.46
C ILE A 91 -7.73 2.57 4.08
N ALA A 92 -6.75 2.67 4.98
CA ALA A 92 -5.40 2.14 4.77
C ALA A 92 -5.42 0.63 4.53
N THR A 93 -6.10 -0.14 5.38
CA THR A 93 -6.27 -1.60 5.25
C THR A 93 -6.82 -1.98 3.88
N VAL A 94 -7.90 -1.32 3.44
CA VAL A 94 -8.51 -1.59 2.13
C VAL A 94 -7.53 -1.27 0.99
N ALA A 95 -6.83 -0.13 1.09
CA ALA A 95 -5.85 0.29 0.08
C ALA A 95 -4.67 -0.68 -0.02
N GLU A 96 -4.09 -1.11 1.10
CA GLU A 96 -2.96 -2.04 1.18
C GLU A 96 -3.33 -3.42 0.64
N VAL A 97 -4.49 -3.96 1.05
CA VAL A 97 -5.00 -5.25 0.55
C VAL A 97 -5.24 -5.18 -0.95
N MET A 98 -5.86 -4.10 -1.46
CA MET A 98 -6.09 -3.94 -2.89
C MET A 98 -4.79 -3.78 -3.67
N PHE A 99 -3.81 -3.04 -3.13
CA PHE A 99 -2.50 -2.88 -3.75
C PHE A 99 -1.75 -4.21 -3.88
N VAL A 100 -1.69 -5.01 -2.81
CA VAL A 100 -1.08 -6.35 -2.86
C VAL A 100 -1.89 -7.28 -3.78
N ALA A 101 -3.22 -7.15 -3.80
CA ALA A 101 -4.06 -7.90 -4.73
C ALA A 101 -3.76 -7.58 -6.21
N GLN A 102 -3.37 -6.34 -6.56
CA GLN A 102 -2.94 -6.00 -7.93
C GLN A 102 -1.67 -6.76 -8.33
N TRP A 103 -0.70 -6.83 -7.41
CA TRP A 103 0.54 -7.58 -7.63
C TRP A 103 0.30 -9.09 -7.65
N ALA A 104 -0.54 -9.60 -6.77
CA ALA A 104 -0.98 -10.99 -6.78
C ALA A 104 -1.69 -11.33 -8.11
N LEU A 105 -2.55 -10.45 -8.62
CA LEU A 105 -3.23 -10.63 -9.90
C LEU A 105 -2.25 -10.67 -11.07
N LEU A 106 -1.25 -9.78 -11.09
CA LEU A 106 -0.17 -9.79 -12.08
C LEU A 106 0.63 -11.09 -12.02
N LEU A 107 1.13 -11.46 -10.82
CA LEU A 107 1.92 -12.67 -10.62
C LEU A 107 1.12 -13.92 -11.03
N GLY A 108 -0.15 -14.01 -10.63
CA GLY A 108 -1.02 -15.12 -10.99
C GLY A 108 -1.33 -15.16 -12.49
N PHE A 109 -1.47 -14.01 -13.15
CA PHE A 109 -1.65 -13.94 -14.60
C PHE A 109 -0.41 -14.43 -15.34
N LEU A 110 0.78 -13.94 -14.98
CA LEU A 110 2.05 -14.37 -15.58
C LEU A 110 2.33 -15.85 -15.30
N SER A 111 2.06 -16.32 -14.08
CA SER A 111 2.26 -17.72 -13.69
C SER A 111 1.38 -18.70 -14.47
N ARG A 112 0.11 -18.34 -14.73
CA ARG A 112 -0.77 -19.16 -15.59
C ARG A 112 -0.20 -19.31 -16.99
N ARG A 113 0.35 -18.24 -17.57
CA ARG A 113 0.94 -18.26 -18.90
C ARG A 113 2.24 -19.04 -18.97
N ALA A 114 3.02 -19.00 -17.90
CA ALA A 114 4.25 -19.78 -17.77
C ALA A 114 4.02 -21.24 -17.36
N GLY A 115 2.79 -21.65 -17.05
CA GLY A 115 2.49 -22.99 -16.53
C GLY A 115 3.04 -23.27 -15.13
N SER A 116 3.33 -22.22 -14.34
CA SER A 116 3.95 -22.33 -13.02
C SER A 116 2.92 -22.50 -11.90
N GLY A 117 2.78 -23.71 -11.37
CA GLY A 117 1.91 -23.98 -10.22
C GLY A 117 2.36 -23.27 -8.94
N SER A 118 3.67 -23.22 -8.68
CA SER A 118 4.23 -22.54 -7.51
C SER A 118 3.96 -21.03 -7.54
N GLY A 119 4.04 -20.39 -8.71
CA GLY A 119 3.70 -18.97 -8.86
C GLY A 119 2.23 -18.66 -8.59
N LEU A 120 1.31 -19.61 -8.84
CA LEU A 120 -0.10 -19.47 -8.49
C LEU A 120 -0.37 -19.60 -7.00
N VAL A 121 0.31 -20.54 -6.33
CA VAL A 121 0.25 -20.67 -4.88
C VAL A 121 0.79 -19.39 -4.23
N LEU A 122 1.95 -18.92 -4.71
CA LEU A 122 2.59 -17.70 -4.23
C LEU A 122 1.66 -16.48 -4.39
N SER A 123 1.06 -16.29 -5.56
CA SER A 123 0.07 -15.24 -5.82
C SER A 123 -1.06 -15.20 -4.77
N ARG A 124 -1.61 -16.35 -4.37
CA ARG A 124 -2.64 -16.43 -3.32
C ARG A 124 -2.07 -16.16 -1.93
N ALA A 125 -0.88 -16.69 -1.65
CA ALA A 125 -0.21 -16.51 -0.37
C ALA A 125 0.06 -15.03 -0.06
N LEU A 126 0.43 -14.22 -1.07
CA LEU A 126 0.63 -12.77 -0.89
C LEU A 126 -0.59 -12.06 -0.30
N VAL A 127 -1.80 -12.42 -0.73
CA VAL A 127 -3.05 -11.83 -0.21
C VAL A 127 -3.30 -12.28 1.24
N LEU A 128 -2.99 -13.52 1.60
CA LEU A 128 -3.12 -14.00 2.97
C LEU A 128 -2.10 -13.33 3.90
N LEU A 129 -0.88 -13.13 3.42
CA LEU A 129 0.18 -12.48 4.20
C LEU A 129 -0.15 -11.01 4.48
N ILE A 130 -0.65 -10.25 3.49
CA ILE A 130 -1.05 -8.86 3.77
C ILE A 130 -2.21 -8.80 4.75
N LEU A 131 -3.19 -9.70 4.66
CA LEU A 131 -4.28 -9.76 5.64
C LEU A 131 -3.76 -10.05 7.06
N ALA A 132 -2.74 -10.89 7.20
CA ALA A 132 -2.09 -11.13 8.49
C ALA A 132 -1.27 -9.92 8.99
N ALA A 133 -0.64 -9.16 8.09
CA ALA A 133 0.01 -7.91 8.45
C ALA A 133 -1.01 -6.88 8.96
N GLU A 134 -2.16 -6.78 8.29
CA GLU A 134 -3.25 -5.89 8.69
C GLU A 134 -3.81 -6.23 10.06
N THR A 135 -4.01 -7.51 10.38
CA THR A 135 -4.48 -7.89 11.73
C THR A 135 -3.48 -7.48 12.81
N CYS A 136 -2.17 -7.59 12.55
CA CYS A 136 -1.14 -7.08 13.44
C CYS A 136 -1.16 -5.55 13.56
N SER A 137 -1.38 -4.83 12.46
CA SER A 137 -1.52 -3.36 12.46
C SER A 137 -2.75 -2.92 13.26
N TRP A 138 -3.90 -3.58 13.06
CA TRP A 138 -5.11 -3.33 13.85
C TRP A 138 -4.91 -3.59 15.33
N TYR A 139 -4.21 -4.67 15.69
CA TYR A 139 -3.83 -4.93 17.07
C TYR A 139 -3.00 -3.78 17.65
N ALA A 140 -2.00 -3.28 16.91
CA ALA A 140 -1.18 -2.16 17.35
C ALA A 140 -1.99 -0.88 17.55
N VAL A 141 -2.89 -0.54 16.61
CA VAL A 141 -3.72 0.67 16.68
C VAL A 141 -4.69 0.64 17.86
N LEU A 142 -5.29 -0.52 18.13
CA LEU A 142 -6.24 -0.68 19.23
C LEU A 142 -5.51 -0.71 20.58
N THR A 143 -4.45 -1.51 20.71
CA THR A 143 -3.75 -1.68 21.99
C THR A 143 -2.66 -0.64 22.23
N THR A 144 -2.39 0.24 21.28
CA THR A 144 -1.25 1.18 21.28
C THR A 144 0.11 0.48 21.47
N ASN A 145 0.18 -0.82 21.19
CA ASN A 145 1.37 -1.64 21.32
C ASN A 145 2.10 -1.70 19.97
N ASP A 146 3.19 -0.93 19.86
CA ASP A 146 3.97 -0.82 18.63
C ASP A 146 4.65 -2.14 18.19
N LEU A 147 4.67 -3.18 19.03
CA LEU A 147 5.09 -4.52 18.59
C LEU A 147 4.22 -5.05 17.44
N GLY A 148 2.92 -4.73 17.44
CA GLY A 148 2.03 -5.13 16.35
C GLY A 148 2.42 -4.47 15.02
N ASN A 149 2.86 -3.20 15.05
CA ASN A 149 3.38 -2.50 13.87
C ASN A 149 4.70 -3.11 13.40
N ALA A 150 5.62 -3.45 14.32
CA ALA A 150 6.86 -4.14 13.97
C ALA A 150 6.62 -5.49 13.27
N LEU A 151 5.65 -6.27 13.77
CA LEU A 151 5.24 -7.53 13.15
C LEU A 151 4.58 -7.31 11.79
N ALA A 152 3.67 -6.34 11.68
CA ALA A 152 3.01 -5.98 10.43
C ALA A 152 4.04 -5.59 9.35
N GLY A 153 4.95 -4.66 9.66
CA GLY A 153 6.01 -4.23 8.75
C GLY A 153 6.94 -5.38 8.35
N SER A 154 7.24 -6.30 9.27
CA SER A 154 8.03 -7.50 8.98
C SER A 154 7.33 -8.46 8.00
N ILE A 155 6.03 -8.71 8.21
CA ILE A 155 5.22 -9.55 7.30
C ILE A 155 5.10 -8.89 5.93
N GLN A 156 4.93 -7.57 5.88
CA GLN A 156 4.89 -6.81 4.64
C GLN A 156 6.22 -6.86 3.88
N ALA A 157 7.37 -6.72 4.57
CA ALA A 157 8.69 -6.86 3.97
C ALA A 157 8.89 -8.26 3.37
N ALA A 158 8.49 -9.31 4.11
CA ALA A 158 8.50 -10.68 3.61
C ALA A 158 7.58 -10.87 2.39
N THR A 159 6.40 -10.25 2.41
CA THR A 159 5.43 -10.29 1.29
C THR A 159 6.04 -9.67 0.02
N VAL A 160 6.68 -8.50 0.14
CA VAL A 160 7.35 -7.84 -0.99
C VAL A 160 8.54 -8.68 -1.48
N ALA A 161 9.35 -9.22 -0.59
CA ALA A 161 10.47 -10.09 -0.97
C ALA A 161 10.01 -11.35 -1.72
N LEU A 162 8.94 -12.00 -1.24
CA LEU A 162 8.32 -13.14 -1.89
C LEU A 162 7.75 -12.79 -3.27
N LEU A 163 7.08 -11.65 -3.40
CA LEU A 163 6.63 -11.13 -4.69
C LEU A 163 7.81 -10.96 -5.65
N MET A 164 8.90 -10.34 -5.19
CA MET A 164 10.10 -10.15 -6.02
C MET A 164 10.69 -11.46 -6.51
N LEU A 165 10.81 -12.48 -5.63
CA LEU A 165 11.26 -13.82 -6.02
C LEU A 165 10.36 -14.42 -7.12
N GLY A 166 9.05 -14.27 -6.98
CA GLY A 166 8.08 -14.69 -8.00
C GLY A 166 8.28 -13.96 -9.34
N LEU A 167 8.49 -12.65 -9.31
CA LEU A 167 8.74 -11.84 -10.51
C LEU A 167 10.08 -12.18 -11.17
N VAL A 168 11.14 -12.43 -10.39
CA VAL A 168 12.45 -12.89 -10.89
C VAL A 168 12.33 -14.25 -11.60
N ALA A 169 11.57 -15.19 -11.02
CA ALA A 169 11.34 -16.48 -11.65
C ALA A 169 10.67 -16.37 -13.03
N LEU A 170 9.80 -15.36 -13.21
CA LEU A 170 9.07 -15.10 -14.45
C LEU A 170 9.78 -14.11 -15.38
N TYR A 171 10.91 -13.53 -14.95
CA TYR A 171 11.64 -12.50 -15.67
C TYR A 171 12.20 -13.00 -17.02
N ARG A 172 12.74 -14.23 -17.03
CA ARG A 172 13.34 -14.82 -18.24
C ARG A 172 12.29 -15.12 -19.31
N SER A 173 11.07 -15.45 -18.91
CA SER A 173 9.93 -15.67 -19.80
C SER A 173 9.26 -14.39 -20.28
N ALA A 174 9.63 -13.21 -19.74
CA ALA A 174 9.02 -11.94 -20.09
C ALA A 174 9.62 -11.34 -21.38
N GLU A 175 8.74 -10.79 -22.21
CA GLU A 175 9.09 -9.99 -23.40
C GLU A 175 9.77 -8.67 -23.03
N ALA A 176 10.46 -8.04 -23.98
CA ALA A 176 11.29 -6.86 -23.71
C ALA A 176 10.56 -5.69 -23.01
N PRO A 177 9.32 -5.28 -23.38
CA PRO A 177 8.61 -4.21 -22.69
C PRO A 177 8.23 -4.60 -21.25
N LEU A 178 7.71 -5.81 -21.06
CA LEU A 178 7.37 -6.33 -19.73
C LEU A 178 8.61 -6.48 -18.86
N ARG A 179 9.74 -6.88 -19.44
CA ARG A 179 11.02 -7.02 -18.75
C ARG A 179 11.51 -5.71 -18.15
N ARG A 180 11.39 -4.60 -18.88
CA ARG A 180 11.73 -3.25 -18.35
C ARG A 180 10.83 -2.86 -17.19
N PHE A 181 9.53 -3.13 -17.31
CA PHE A 181 8.59 -2.92 -16.21
C PHE A 181 8.99 -3.75 -14.98
N LEU A 182 9.32 -5.04 -15.16
CA LEU A 182 9.78 -5.90 -14.08
C LEU A 182 11.09 -5.41 -13.45
N GLN A 183 12.04 -4.86 -14.22
CA GLN A 183 13.27 -4.27 -13.65
C GLN A 183 12.96 -3.11 -12.70
N LEU A 184 12.09 -2.19 -13.13
CA LEU A 184 11.67 -1.06 -12.31
C LEU A 184 10.91 -1.53 -11.07
N ALA A 185 10.00 -2.50 -11.23
CA ALA A 185 9.26 -3.09 -10.12
C ALA A 185 10.18 -3.78 -9.10
N LEU A 186 11.19 -4.52 -9.57
CA LEU A 186 12.17 -5.18 -8.70
C LEU A 186 13.04 -4.15 -7.97
N GLY A 187 13.50 -3.10 -8.66
CA GLY A 187 14.28 -2.02 -8.04
C GLY A 187 13.48 -1.30 -6.95
N LEU A 188 12.21 -1.00 -7.21
CA LEU A 188 11.33 -0.40 -6.22
C LEU A 188 11.01 -1.36 -5.07
N GLY A 189 10.85 -2.65 -5.37
CA GLY A 189 10.70 -3.70 -4.36
C GLY A 189 11.90 -3.77 -3.41
N VAL A 190 13.13 -3.71 -3.94
CA VAL A 190 14.35 -3.63 -3.10
C VAL A 190 14.30 -2.41 -2.20
N ALA A 191 14.00 -1.23 -2.75
CA ALA A 191 13.90 -0.01 -1.97
C ALA A 191 12.84 -0.10 -0.85
N CYS A 192 11.68 -0.70 -1.15
CA CYS A 192 10.60 -0.91 -0.20
C CYS A 192 11.01 -1.88 0.92
N VAL A 193 11.64 -3.02 0.60
CA VAL A 193 12.13 -3.98 1.60
C VAL A 193 13.21 -3.34 2.48
N LEU A 194 14.14 -2.59 1.89
CA LEU A 194 15.17 -1.89 2.65
C LEU A 194 14.55 -0.87 3.60
N PHE A 195 13.60 -0.05 3.13
CA PHE A 195 12.89 0.90 3.97
C PHE A 195 12.18 0.21 5.14
N LEU A 196 11.43 -0.85 4.88
CA LEU A 196 10.73 -1.58 5.94
C LEU A 196 11.71 -2.18 6.95
N ALA A 197 12.81 -2.75 6.48
CA ALA A 197 13.79 -3.43 7.33
C ALA A 197 14.72 -2.48 8.11
N THR A 198 15.01 -1.29 7.60
CA THR A 198 15.99 -0.36 8.21
C THR A 198 15.38 0.87 8.85
N VAL A 199 14.14 1.22 8.51
CA VAL A 199 13.46 2.41 9.04
C VAL A 199 12.22 2.00 9.82
N ASP A 200 11.24 1.39 9.15
CA ASP A 200 9.90 1.16 9.71
C ASP A 200 9.91 0.18 10.89
N VAL A 201 10.38 -1.04 10.67
CA VAL A 201 10.44 -2.08 11.72
C VAL A 201 11.34 -1.66 12.89
N PRO A 202 12.56 -1.14 12.67
CA PRO A 202 13.39 -0.64 13.79
C PRO A 202 12.75 0.50 14.56
N MET A 203 12.05 1.42 13.90
CA MET A 203 11.32 2.51 14.56
C MET A 203 10.25 1.94 15.49
N SER A 204 9.40 1.03 15.02
CA SER A 204 8.37 0.40 15.85
C SER A 204 8.96 -0.38 17.02
N LEU A 205 10.05 -1.13 16.81
CA LEU A 205 10.74 -1.86 17.88
C LEU A 205 11.33 -0.92 18.93
N SER A 206 11.92 0.20 18.51
CA SER A 206 12.49 1.19 19.43
C SER A 206 11.41 1.83 20.33
N ARG A 207 10.24 2.15 19.76
CA ARG A 207 9.08 2.66 20.50
C ARG A 207 8.56 1.62 21.49
N TRP A 208 8.48 0.36 21.06
CA TRP A 208 8.09 -0.74 21.94
C TRP A 208 9.07 -0.94 23.10
N TRP A 209 10.39 -0.97 22.85
CA TRP A 209 11.38 -1.09 23.92
C TRP A 209 11.33 0.08 24.92
N ALA A 210 11.10 1.30 24.44
CA ALA A 210 10.93 2.47 25.31
C ALA A 210 9.70 2.32 26.22
N ASP A 211 8.57 1.83 25.66
CA ASP A 211 7.37 1.54 26.44
C ASP A 211 7.60 0.45 27.50
N GLN A 212 8.33 -0.61 27.15
CA GLN A 212 8.69 -1.67 28.09
C GLN A 212 9.59 -1.15 29.22
N ALA A 213 10.58 -0.32 28.89
CA ALA A 213 11.46 0.30 29.87
C ALA A 213 10.70 1.27 30.81
N ALA A 214 9.66 1.92 30.30
CA ALA A 214 8.78 2.79 31.08
C ALA A 214 7.71 2.01 31.89
N GLY A 215 7.62 0.69 31.76
CA GLY A 215 6.61 -0.13 32.42
C GLY A 215 5.18 0.19 31.96
N ARG A 216 5.00 0.61 30.70
CA ARG A 216 3.72 1.04 30.16
C ARG A 216 2.72 -0.12 30.14
N THR A 217 1.55 0.09 30.72
CA THR A 217 0.41 -0.83 30.61
C THR A 217 -0.37 -0.54 29.34
N TYR A 218 -0.53 -1.55 28.48
CA TYR A 218 -1.31 -1.41 27.25
C TYR A 218 -2.80 -1.58 27.52
N PRO A 219 -3.68 -0.76 26.89
CA PRO A 219 -5.12 -0.96 26.95
C PRO A 219 -5.54 -2.31 26.37
N SER A 220 -6.61 -2.87 26.93
CA SER A 220 -7.32 -3.99 26.32
C SER A 220 -7.93 -3.59 24.98
N LEU A 221 -8.32 -4.57 24.14
CA LEU A 221 -8.92 -4.29 22.83
C LEU A 221 -10.20 -3.44 22.92
N SER A 222 -11.03 -3.64 23.94
CA SER A 222 -12.27 -2.87 24.14
C SER A 222 -12.01 -1.44 24.62
N GLU A 223 -11.02 -1.25 25.49
CA GLU A 223 -10.58 0.09 25.93
C GLU A 223 -9.94 0.83 24.76
N GLY A 224 -9.10 0.13 24.00
CA GLY A 224 -8.46 0.60 22.79
C GLY A 224 -9.44 1.03 21.70
N LEU A 225 -10.53 0.27 21.50
CA LEU A 225 -11.58 0.64 20.56
C LEU A 225 -12.29 1.92 20.99
N SER A 226 -12.58 2.05 22.29
CA SER A 226 -13.21 3.24 22.86
C SER A 226 -12.28 4.46 22.82
N ASP A 227 -10.98 4.24 22.95
CA ASP A 227 -9.93 5.26 22.85
C ASP A 227 -9.66 5.68 21.40
N ALA A 228 -9.65 4.74 20.44
CA ALA A 228 -9.44 5.03 19.01
C ALA A 228 -10.56 5.92 18.43
N MET A 229 -11.72 5.98 19.09
CA MET A 229 -12.80 6.92 18.78
C MET A 229 -12.57 8.33 19.33
N ARG A 230 -11.63 8.52 20.27
CA ARG A 230 -11.23 9.81 20.85
C ARG A 230 -10.03 10.36 20.08
N ARG A 231 -9.97 11.69 19.91
CA ARG A 231 -9.00 12.37 19.04
C ARG A 231 -8.37 13.58 19.71
N THR A 232 -7.14 13.88 19.30
CA THR A 232 -6.45 15.12 19.61
C THR A 232 -5.96 15.77 18.32
N VAL A 233 -6.49 16.95 17.98
CA VAL A 233 -5.99 17.74 16.86
C VAL A 233 -4.68 18.41 17.27
N GLY A 234 -3.62 18.14 16.53
CA GLY A 234 -2.29 18.68 16.81
C GLY A 234 -1.58 19.15 15.54
N GLY A 235 -1.30 20.45 15.45
CA GLY A 235 -0.59 21.08 14.31
C GLY A 235 0.91 21.29 14.54
N ARG A 236 1.46 20.79 15.65
CA ARG A 236 2.86 21.01 16.04
C ARG A 236 3.82 20.15 15.21
N TRP A 237 4.78 20.80 14.54
CA TRP A 237 5.80 20.17 13.69
C TRP A 237 6.51 18.97 14.33
N ALA A 238 6.82 19.04 15.62
CA ALA A 238 7.50 17.96 16.35
C ALA A 238 6.76 16.61 16.31
N GLY A 239 5.42 16.61 16.21
CA GLY A 239 4.65 15.36 16.10
C GLY A 239 4.65 14.77 14.68
N TRP A 240 4.86 15.60 13.65
CA TRP A 240 4.75 15.18 12.26
C TRP A 240 6.08 14.84 11.61
N ARG A 241 7.20 15.34 12.15
CA ARG A 241 8.54 15.25 11.53
C ARG A 241 8.92 13.83 11.10
N ASP A 242 8.67 12.85 11.96
CA ASP A 242 9.06 11.45 11.69
C ASP A 242 8.10 10.76 10.71
N GLU A 243 6.86 11.26 10.59
CA GLU A 243 5.82 10.69 9.75
C GLU A 243 5.87 11.21 8.31
N ILE A 244 6.43 12.40 8.08
CA ILE A 244 6.48 13.06 6.76
C ILE A 244 7.12 12.17 5.69
N LEU A 245 8.26 11.54 5.98
CA LEU A 245 8.98 10.76 4.98
C LEU A 245 8.17 9.54 4.53
N TRP A 246 7.67 8.77 5.51
CA TRP A 246 6.84 7.59 5.25
C TRP A 246 5.54 7.96 4.53
N MET A 247 4.77 8.92 5.06
CA MET A 247 3.48 9.33 4.49
C MET A 247 3.65 9.88 3.07
N SER A 248 4.70 10.67 2.82
CA SER A 248 4.98 11.22 1.48
C SER A 248 5.30 10.11 0.50
N LEU A 249 6.15 9.16 0.87
CA LEU A 249 6.48 8.00 0.05
C LEU A 249 5.26 7.12 -0.19
N TYR A 250 4.53 6.78 0.87
CA TYR A 250 3.38 5.89 0.82
C TYR A 250 2.25 6.45 -0.06
N PHE A 251 1.78 7.66 0.22
CA PHE A 251 0.63 8.23 -0.50
C PHE A 251 0.95 8.69 -1.94
N SER A 252 2.23 8.83 -2.31
CA SER A 252 2.63 9.12 -3.69
C SER A 252 3.00 7.86 -4.47
N SER A 253 4.03 7.14 -4.02
CA SER A 253 4.63 6.05 -4.78
C SER A 253 3.69 4.85 -4.92
N ALA A 254 2.92 4.51 -3.87
CA ALA A 254 1.96 3.41 -3.94
C ALA A 254 0.86 3.70 -4.97
N ALA A 255 0.32 4.92 -4.97
CA ALA A 255 -0.70 5.35 -5.94
C ALA A 255 -0.15 5.28 -7.38
N TRP A 256 1.07 5.75 -7.62
CA TRP A 256 1.64 5.77 -8.97
C TRP A 256 2.02 4.39 -9.47
N VAL A 257 2.53 3.52 -8.60
CA VAL A 257 2.77 2.11 -8.91
C VAL A 257 1.46 1.38 -9.22
N SER A 258 0.42 1.63 -8.41
CA SER A 258 -0.92 1.09 -8.62
C SER A 258 -1.47 1.48 -9.99
N LEU A 259 -1.30 2.73 -10.40
CA LEU A 259 -1.66 3.24 -11.73
C LEU A 259 -0.83 2.58 -12.84
N ALA A 260 0.48 2.40 -12.64
CA ALA A 260 1.35 1.77 -13.62
C ALA A 260 0.93 0.31 -13.92
N LEU A 261 0.42 -0.43 -12.93
CA LEU A 261 -0.08 -1.80 -13.10
C LEU A 261 -1.31 -1.89 -14.03
N ILE A 262 -2.12 -0.83 -14.14
CA ILE A 262 -3.25 -0.75 -15.08
C ILE A 262 -2.74 -0.76 -16.53
N HIS A 263 -1.61 -0.09 -16.76
CA HIS A 263 -1.04 0.17 -18.08
C HIS A 263 0.07 -0.81 -18.46
N LEU A 264 0.11 -1.98 -17.80
CA LEU A 264 1.07 -3.04 -18.07
C LEU A 264 1.26 -3.21 -19.60
N PRO A 265 2.51 -3.27 -20.12
CA PRO A 265 2.77 -3.40 -21.54
C PRO A 265 1.98 -4.56 -22.16
N ARG A 266 1.62 -4.42 -23.45
CA ARG A 266 0.79 -5.40 -24.19
C ARG A 266 1.27 -6.81 -23.86
N LEU A 267 0.38 -7.57 -23.23
CA LEU A 267 0.60 -8.98 -22.98
C LEU A 267 0.49 -9.68 -24.33
N PRO A 268 1.47 -10.51 -24.73
CA PRO A 268 1.43 -11.18 -26.03
C PRO A 268 0.13 -11.95 -26.20
N GLU A 269 -0.42 -11.93 -27.41
CA GLU A 269 -1.59 -12.74 -27.74
C GLU A 269 -1.26 -14.22 -27.48
N GLU A 270 -2.27 -15.01 -27.08
CA GLU A 270 -2.15 -16.45 -27.14
C GLU A 270 -1.89 -16.82 -28.60
N THR A 271 -0.64 -17.13 -28.95
CA THR A 271 -0.36 -17.87 -30.18
C THR A 271 -0.99 -19.24 -30.02
N ARG A 272 -2.23 -19.35 -30.51
CA ARG A 272 -2.95 -20.60 -30.68
C ARG A 272 -2.20 -21.42 -31.73
N GLY A 273 -1.16 -22.16 -31.33
CA GLY A 273 -0.33 -22.86 -32.30
C GLY A 273 0.94 -23.50 -31.75
N ARG A 274 0.80 -24.55 -30.94
CA ARG A 274 1.71 -25.71 -31.01
C ARG A 274 0.88 -26.99 -30.94
N ARG A 275 0.35 -27.37 -32.10
CA ARG A 275 0.27 -28.79 -32.47
C ARG A 275 1.58 -29.11 -33.16
N GLY A 276 2.30 -30.07 -32.61
CA GLY A 276 3.49 -30.71 -33.14
C GLY A 276 3.62 -31.99 -32.35
#